data_AF-A0A523SHN5-F1
#
_entry.id   AF-A0A523SHN5-F1
#
_cell.length_a   1.000
_cell.length_b   1.000
_cell.length_c   1.000
_cell.angle_alpha   90.00
_cell.angle_beta   90.00
_cell.angle_gamma   90.00
#
_symmetry.space_group_name_H-M   'P 1'
#
loop_
_entity.id
_entity.type
_entity.pdbx_description
1 polymer ?
#
loop_
_entity_poly.entity_id
_entity_poly.type
_entity_poly.pdbx_seq_one_letter_code
_entity_poly.pdbx_strand_id
1 'polypeptide(L)'
;MIKKIRLNGEDVDLSIKALCHKGDYGNYKFTIEKKIVFDIEAMSKKLTKNFQLDKLHKLFMIIKSPSVSISIARHGRIMIEKVIPDTPERALEIAKQVLETIPGYEGIV
;
A
#
# COMPACT_ATOMS: atom_id res chain seq x y z
N MET A 1 -12.38 4.18 -6.54
CA MET A 1 -13.14 3.76 -5.33
C MET A 1 -12.56 4.51 -4.13
N ILE A 2 -13.39 4.84 -3.14
CA ILE A 2 -12.94 5.38 -1.86
C ILE A 2 -13.36 4.38 -0.77
N LYS A 3 -12.45 4.09 0.16
CA LYS A 3 -12.70 3.32 1.39
C LYS A 3 -12.36 4.21 2.58
N LYS A 4 -12.87 3.87 3.77
CA LYS A 4 -12.42 4.49 5.01
C LYS A 4 -11.43 3.57 5.72
N ILE A 5 -10.40 4.16 6.29
CA ILE A 5 -9.50 3.48 7.22
C ILE A 5 -9.48 4.24 8.52
N ARG A 6 -9.34 3.52 9.63
CA ARG A 6 -9.25 4.15 10.94
C ARG A 6 -7.80 4.25 11.37
N LEU A 7 -7.35 5.47 11.66
CA LEU A 7 -5.98 5.82 12.04
C LEU A 7 -6.00 6.68 13.31
N ASN A 8 -5.52 6.14 14.43
CA ASN A 8 -5.49 6.83 15.74
C ASN A 8 -6.87 7.38 16.15
N GLY A 9 -7.91 6.55 16.05
CA GLY A 9 -9.28 6.90 16.40
C GLY A 9 -10.03 7.76 15.38
N GLU A 10 -9.37 8.20 14.30
CA GLU A 10 -9.98 9.03 13.26
C GLU A 10 -10.24 8.23 11.97
N ASP A 11 -11.40 8.44 11.36
CA ASP A 11 -11.72 7.89 10.05
C ASP A 11 -11.09 8.75 8.96
N VAL A 12 -10.32 8.12 8.07
CA VAL A 12 -9.56 8.75 7.00
C VAL A 12 -9.91 8.10 5.67
N ASP A 13 -10.08 8.92 4.64
CA ASP A 13 -10.35 8.42 3.30
C ASP A 13 -9.10 7.79 2.68
N LEU A 14 -9.27 6.59 2.14
CA LEU A 14 -8.32 5.85 1.34
C LEU A 14 -8.83 5.79 -0.10
N SER A 15 -8.24 6.62 -0.96
CA SER A 15 -8.55 6.66 -2.39
C SER A 15 -7.82 5.53 -3.12
N ILE A 16 -8.57 4.73 -3.88
CA ILE A 16 -8.09 3.59 -4.67
C ILE A 16 -8.37 3.89 -6.15
N LYS A 17 -7.31 4.02 -6.94
CA LYS A 17 -7.37 4.35 -8.37
C LYS A 17 -6.62 3.30 -9.19
N ALA A 18 -7.30 2.70 -10.16
CA ALA A 18 -6.64 1.94 -11.21
C ALA A 18 -5.83 2.89 -12.11
N LEU A 19 -4.57 2.56 -12.36
CA LEU A 19 -3.65 3.33 -13.19
C LEU A 19 -3.65 2.82 -14.62
N CYS A 20 -3.53 1.50 -14.79
CA CYS A 20 -3.64 0.84 -16.07
C CYS A 20 -3.97 -0.64 -15.89
N HIS A 21 -4.58 -1.20 -16.93
CA HIS A 21 -4.92 -2.61 -17.09
C HIS A 21 -4.10 -3.12 -18.28
N LYS A 22 -3.33 -4.19 -18.11
CA LYS A 22 -2.48 -4.75 -19.17
C LYS A 22 -2.59 -6.27 -19.17
N GLY A 23 -3.30 -6.81 -20.17
CA GLY A 23 -3.57 -8.24 -20.24
C GLY A 23 -4.35 -8.70 -19.02
N ASP A 24 -3.79 -9.66 -18.27
CA ASP A 24 -4.45 -10.31 -17.13
C ASP A 24 -4.14 -9.64 -15.76
N TYR A 25 -3.48 -8.48 -15.76
CA TYR A 25 -3.11 -7.79 -14.51
C TYR A 25 -3.41 -6.29 -14.54
N GLY A 26 -3.62 -5.75 -13.33
CA GLY A 26 -3.82 -4.32 -13.10
C GLY A 26 -2.77 -3.67 -12.22
N ASN A 27 -2.66 -2.36 -12.36
CA ASN A 27 -1.83 -1.52 -11.51
C ASN A 27 -2.72 -0.53 -10.74
N TYR A 28 -2.51 -0.43 -9.43
CA TYR A 28 -3.38 0.31 -8.53
C TYR A 28 -2.58 1.29 -7.70
N LYS A 29 -3.17 2.46 -7.45
CA LYS A 29 -2.63 3.50 -6.58
C LYS A 29 -3.59 3.72 -5.41
N PHE A 30 -3.03 3.67 -4.22
CA PHE A 30 -3.67 3.97 -2.95
C PHE A 30 -3.12 5.31 -2.44
N THR A 31 -4.02 6.21 -2.05
CA THR A 31 -3.68 7.51 -1.46
C THR A 31 -4.46 7.67 -0.17
N ILE A 32 -3.75 7.85 0.94
CA ILE A 32 -4.36 8.22 2.22
C ILE A 32 -4.59 9.74 2.18
N GLU A 33 -5.85 10.17 2.19
CA GLU A 33 -6.26 11.58 2.10
C GLU A 33 -6.14 12.29 3.46
N LYS A 34 -5.00 12.08 4.13
CA LYS A 34 -4.55 12.77 5.35
C LYS A 34 -3.05 12.98 5.26
N LYS A 35 -2.58 14.11 5.77
CA LYS A 35 -1.14 14.37 5.83
C LYS A 35 -0.49 13.38 6.80
N ILE A 36 0.22 12.40 6.26
CA ILE A 36 0.95 11.37 7.01
C ILE A 36 2.39 11.27 6.51
N VAL A 37 3.30 10.95 7.43
CA VAL A 37 4.71 10.68 7.11
C VAL A 37 5.03 9.28 7.61
N PHE A 38 5.24 8.37 6.67
CA PHE A 38 5.64 7.00 6.99
C PHE A 38 7.10 6.94 7.43
N ASP A 39 7.33 6.18 8.49
CA ASP A 39 8.66 5.70 8.83
C ASP A 39 9.01 4.51 7.92
N ILE A 40 9.58 4.82 6.76
CA ILE A 40 9.96 3.83 5.76
C ILE A 40 10.94 2.80 6.32
N GLU A 41 11.84 3.20 7.22
CA GLU A 41 12.81 2.27 7.81
C GLU A 41 12.11 1.29 8.75
N ALA A 42 11.25 1.78 9.66
CA ALA A 42 10.50 0.92 10.57
C ALA A 42 9.52 0.00 9.83
N MET A 43 8.84 0.51 8.79
CA MET A 43 7.97 -0.32 7.95
C MET A 43 8.76 -1.40 7.20
N SER A 44 9.95 -1.09 6.69
CA SER A 44 10.78 -2.06 5.96
C SER A 44 11.09 -3.29 6.81
N LYS A 45 11.44 -3.11 8.09
CA LYS A 45 11.74 -4.19 9.05
C LYS A 45 10.54 -5.11 9.32
N LYS A 46 9.31 -4.57 9.23
CA LYS A 46 8.07 -5.36 9.38
C LYS A 46 7.71 -6.08 8.09
N LEU A 47 7.81 -5.40 6.95
CA LEU A 47 7.36 -5.91 5.65
C LEU A 47 8.31 -6.95 5.06
N THR A 48 9.60 -6.92 5.41
CA THR A 48 10.56 -7.96 4.97
C THR A 48 10.25 -9.36 5.51
N LYS A 49 9.32 -9.50 6.46
CA LYS A 49 8.82 -10.80 6.92
C LYS A 49 7.97 -11.52 5.86
N ASN A 50 7.25 -10.75 5.04
CA ASN A 50 6.30 -11.28 4.05
C ASN A 50 6.72 -10.98 2.60
N PHE A 51 7.65 -10.06 2.40
CA PHE A 51 8.09 -9.59 1.09
C PHE A 51 9.61 -9.54 0.98
N GLN A 52 10.12 -9.69 -0.24
CA GLN A 52 11.51 -9.42 -0.54
C GLN A 52 11.72 -7.91 -0.67
N LEU A 53 12.69 -7.34 0.04
CA LEU A 53 13.08 -5.96 -0.13
C LEU A 53 13.88 -5.79 -1.43
N ASP A 54 13.37 -4.97 -2.35
CA ASP A 54 14.04 -4.67 -3.61
C ASP A 54 14.85 -3.38 -3.52
N LYS A 55 14.27 -2.33 -2.92
CA LYS A 55 14.93 -1.05 -2.74
C LYS A 55 14.47 -0.35 -1.48
N LEU A 56 15.41 0.27 -0.76
CA LEU A 56 15.14 1.10 0.39
C LEU A 56 15.79 2.48 0.21
N HIS A 57 15.00 3.54 0.30
CA HIS A 57 15.45 4.92 0.18
C HIS A 57 14.76 5.80 1.25
N LYS A 58 15.36 6.97 1.56
CA LYS A 58 14.83 7.90 2.58
C LYS A 58 13.40 8.40 2.31
N LEU A 59 12.96 8.36 1.06
CA LEU A 59 11.67 8.87 0.59
C LEU A 59 10.70 7.77 0.15
N PHE A 60 11.17 6.56 -0.10
CA PHE A 60 10.33 5.47 -0.56
C PHE A 60 11.03 4.12 -0.38
N MET A 61 10.25 3.04 -0.41
CA MET A 61 10.77 1.69 -0.56
C MET A 61 10.00 0.93 -1.63
N ILE A 62 10.64 -0.10 -2.16
CA ILE A 62 10.05 -1.05 -3.09
C ILE A 62 10.23 -2.44 -2.48
N ILE A 63 9.12 -3.15 -2.34
CA ILE A 63 9.09 -4.55 -1.89
C ILE A 63 8.39 -5.40 -2.96
N LYS A 64 8.78 -6.67 -3.04
CA LYS A 64 8.30 -7.61 -4.05
C LYS A 64 7.81 -8.90 -3.41
N SER A 65 6.81 -9.49 -4.04
CA SER A 65 6.45 -10.90 -3.92
C SER A 65 6.52 -11.51 -5.32
N PRO A 66 6.47 -12.84 -5.49
CA PRO A 66 6.68 -13.49 -6.79
C PRO A 66 5.86 -12.92 -7.95
N SER A 67 4.64 -12.42 -7.67
CA SER A 67 3.72 -11.89 -8.68
C SER A 67 3.46 -10.39 -8.58
N VAL A 68 3.88 -9.70 -7.51
CA VAL A 68 3.47 -8.31 -7.24
C VAL A 68 4.66 -7.44 -6.84
N SER A 69 4.69 -6.21 -7.35
CA SER A 69 5.63 -5.15 -6.95
C SER A 69 4.87 -4.06 -6.18
N ILE A 70 5.39 -3.63 -5.05
CA ILE A 70 4.75 -2.63 -4.19
C ILE A 70 5.74 -1.50 -3.92
N SER A 71 5.39 -0.29 -4.37
CA SER A 71 6.13 0.94 -4.09
C SER A 71 5.42 1.74 -3.00
N ILE A 72 6.12 2.09 -1.93
CA ILE A 72 5.57 2.80 -0.77
C ILE A 72 6.35 4.09 -0.60
N ALA A 73 5.68 5.22 -0.78
CA ALA A 73 6.28 6.54 -0.63
C ALA A 73 6.03 7.09 0.77
N ARG A 74 7.02 7.83 1.29
CA ARG A 74 7.04 8.40 2.64
C ARG A 74 5.83 9.29 2.94
N HIS A 75 5.22 9.90 1.93
CA HIS A 75 4.08 10.82 2.07
C HIS A 75 2.70 10.15 1.92
N GLY A 76 2.58 8.84 2.18
CA GLY A 76 1.27 8.18 2.25
C GLY A 76 0.72 7.64 0.93
N ARG A 77 1.54 7.59 -0.14
CA ARG A 77 1.16 6.97 -1.42
C ARG A 77 1.70 5.55 -1.50
N ILE A 78 0.85 4.62 -1.91
CA ILE A 78 1.22 3.21 -2.14
C ILE A 78 0.81 2.85 -3.57
N MET A 79 1.70 2.23 -4.32
CA MET A 79 1.43 1.74 -5.68
C MET A 79 1.68 0.24 -5.71
N ILE A 80 0.73 -0.50 -6.27
CA ILE A 80 0.75 -1.95 -6.35
C ILE A 80 0.64 -2.31 -7.83
N GLU A 81 1.64 -3.01 -8.33
CA GLU A 81 1.75 -3.39 -9.74
C GLU A 81 1.61 -4.90 -9.91
N LYS A 82 1.06 -5.31 -11.05
CA LYS A 82 0.81 -6.72 -11.41
C LYS A 82 -0.19 -7.42 -10.49
N VAL A 83 -1.26 -6.73 -10.11
CA VAL A 83 -2.36 -7.31 -9.33
C VAL A 83 -3.13 -8.32 -10.18
N ILE A 84 -3.20 -9.57 -9.69
CA ILE A 84 -3.95 -10.68 -10.31
C ILE A 84 -4.80 -11.36 -9.21
N PRO A 85 -6.12 -11.53 -9.40
CA PRO A 85 -6.92 -10.98 -10.51
C PRO A 85 -6.93 -9.45 -10.51
N ASP A 86 -7.06 -8.84 -11.71
CA ASP A 86 -7.11 -7.39 -11.90
C ASP A 86 -8.41 -6.80 -11.32
N THR A 87 -8.41 -6.63 -10.00
CA THR A 87 -9.55 -6.12 -9.24
C THR A 87 -9.07 -5.17 -8.14
N PRO A 88 -9.81 -4.07 -7.88
CA PRO A 88 -9.54 -3.20 -6.74
C PRO A 88 -9.55 -3.93 -5.40
N GLU A 89 -10.39 -4.95 -5.24
CA GLU A 89 -10.53 -5.76 -4.03
C GLU A 89 -9.25 -6.55 -3.76
N ARG A 90 -8.71 -7.22 -4.79
CA ARG A 90 -7.44 -7.92 -4.67
C ARG A 90 -6.29 -6.97 -4.36
N ALA A 91 -6.28 -5.80 -4.99
CA ALA A 91 -5.30 -4.76 -4.70
C ALA A 91 -5.40 -4.30 -3.23
N LEU A 92 -6.62 -4.17 -2.69
CA LEU A 92 -6.86 -3.75 -1.31
C LEU A 92 -6.39 -4.81 -0.30
N GLU A 93 -6.58 -6.10 -0.58
CA GLU A 93 -6.04 -7.18 0.24
C GLU A 93 -4.52 -7.12 0.37
N ILE A 94 -3.83 -6.84 -0.75
CA ILE A 94 -2.37 -6.65 -0.77
C ILE A 94 -2.00 -5.38 0.00
N ALA A 95 -2.72 -4.29 -0.24
CA ALA A 95 -2.49 -3.01 0.44
C ALA A 95 -2.63 -3.14 1.96
N LYS A 96 -3.55 -3.99 2.45
CA LYS A 96 -3.80 -4.19 3.87
C LYS A 96 -2.54 -4.60 4.64
N GLN A 97 -1.71 -5.46 4.07
CA GLN A 97 -0.43 -5.86 4.70
C GLN A 97 0.52 -4.67 4.89
N VAL A 98 0.46 -3.68 3.99
CA VAL A 98 1.21 -2.43 4.14
C VAL A 98 0.56 -1.52 5.17
N LEU A 99 -0.76 -1.36 5.12
CA LEU A 99 -1.52 -0.50 6.04
C LEU A 99 -1.36 -0.94 7.49
N GLU A 100 -1.35 -2.25 7.76
CA GLU A 100 -1.14 -2.83 9.10
C GLU A 100 0.24 -2.48 9.71
N THR A 101 1.19 -2.03 8.90
CA THR A 101 2.49 -1.57 9.41
C THR A 101 2.51 -0.11 9.85
N ILE A 102 1.49 0.66 9.48
CA ILE A 102 1.34 2.07 9.84
C ILE A 102 0.99 2.16 11.33
N PRO A 103 1.75 2.92 12.13
CA PRO A 103 1.41 3.16 13.54
C PRO A 103 0.02 3.78 13.68
N GLY A 104 -0.80 3.19 14.55
CA GLY A 104 -2.17 3.65 14.81
C GLY A 104 -3.23 3.14 13.82
N TYR A 105 -2.87 2.24 12.89
CA TYR A 105 -3.87 1.60 12.04
C TYR A 105 -4.78 0.65 12.82
N GLU A 106 -6.08 0.90 12.73
CA GLU A 106 -7.13 0.15 13.45
C GLU A 106 -7.98 -0.72 12.52
N GLY A 107 -7.93 -0.49 11.20
CA GLY A 107 -8.67 -1.31 10.23
C GLY A 107 -9.27 -0.50 9.07
N ILE A 108 -9.97 -1.21 8.20
CA ILE A 108 -10.85 -0.65 7.16
C ILE A 108 -12.25 -0.56 7.77
N VAL A 109 -12.93 0.56 7.54
CA VAL A 109 -14.30 0.86 8.03
C VAL A 109 -15.26 0.93 6.84
#